data_AF-A0A928PHV8-F1
#
_entry.id   AF-A0A928PHV8-F1
#
_cell.length_a   1.000
_cell.length_b   1.000
_cell.length_c   1.000
_cell.angle_alpha   90.00
_cell.angle_beta   90.00
_cell.angle_gamma   90.00
#
_symmetry.space_group_name_H-M   'P 1'
#
loop_
_entity.id
_entity.type
_entity.pdbx_description
1 polymer ?
#
loop_
_entity_poly.entity_id
_entity_poly.type
_entity_poly.pdbx_seq_one_letter_code
_entity_poly.pdbx_strand_id
1 'polypeptide(L)'
;MVILYEIIKMITFPGALLKGFLEHLFCRLWKVPVEYSDYMQRNELCGHVEHLLAPHKGSFAICFGPHIIMALLGCIIAFPGAMNLFYIGTFNWLSVILLYVGVSFLANAFPLVEDALNMWSELFSDESKGISKVLLAVPAAILYCGAYLERYCVSFLTSIAFAYALPWIVALIVG
;
A
#
# COMPACT_ATOMS: atom_id res chain seq x y z
N MET A 1 13.34 -14.94 4.07
CA MET A 1 12.19 -14.01 4.01
C MET A 1 12.60 -12.73 3.29
N VAL A 2 13.65 -12.03 3.73
CA VAL A 2 14.17 -10.80 3.09
C VAL A 2 14.42 -10.95 1.57
N ILE A 3 15.06 -12.03 1.12
CA ILE A 3 15.34 -12.25 -0.32
C ILE A 3 14.05 -12.33 -1.16
N LEU A 4 13.02 -13.03 -0.67
CA LEU A 4 11.75 -13.15 -1.40
C LEU A 4 11.04 -11.80 -1.49
N TYR A 5 11.07 -11.05 -0.38
CA TYR A 5 10.51 -9.71 -0.31
C TYR A 5 11.20 -8.77 -1.32
N GLU A 6 12.53 -8.73 -1.34
CA GLU A 6 13.30 -7.95 -2.31
C GLU A 6 12.97 -8.31 -3.76
N ILE A 7 12.90 -9.61 -4.08
CA ILE A 7 12.54 -10.06 -5.44
C ILE A 7 11.16 -9.52 -5.85
N ILE A 8 10.18 -9.60 -4.96
CA ILE A 8 8.82 -9.13 -5.24
C ILE A 8 8.78 -7.60 -5.36
N LYS A 9 9.55 -6.87 -4.56
CA LYS A 9 9.68 -5.41 -4.68
C LYS A 9 10.36 -4.98 -5.97
N MET A 10 11.35 -5.74 -6.43
CA MET A 10 11.98 -5.52 -7.73
C MET A 10 11.06 -5.84 -8.91
N ILE A 11 10.25 -6.90 -8.80
CA ILE A 11 9.20 -7.20 -9.79
C ILE A 11 8.11 -6.11 -9.78
N THR A 12 7.78 -5.57 -8.61
CA THR A 12 6.76 -4.52 -8.45
C THR A 12 7.40 -3.13 -8.35
N PHE A 13 8.56 -2.95 -9.00
CA PHE A 13 9.41 -1.76 -8.85
C PHE A 13 8.68 -0.42 -8.98
N PRO A 14 7.76 -0.21 -9.96
CA PRO A 14 7.04 1.05 -10.05
C PRO A 14 6.24 1.37 -8.79
N GLY A 15 5.64 0.36 -8.17
CA GLY A 15 4.87 0.50 -6.94
C GLY A 15 5.74 0.71 -5.73
N ALA A 16 6.82 -0.06 -5.58
CA ALA A 16 7.78 0.12 -4.49
C ALA A 16 8.42 1.52 -4.50
N LEU A 17 8.73 2.05 -5.69
CA LEU A 17 9.30 3.40 -5.84
C LEU A 17 8.29 4.48 -5.45
N LEU A 18 7.05 4.37 -5.96
CA LEU A 18 6.01 5.35 -5.65
C LEU A 18 5.62 5.31 -4.17
N LYS A 19 5.58 4.12 -3.57
CA LYS A 19 5.33 3.93 -2.14
C LYS A 19 6.36 4.69 -1.30
N GLY A 20 7.65 4.42 -1.48
CA GLY A 20 8.71 5.10 -0.74
C GLY A 20 8.68 6.61 -0.94
N PHE A 21 8.40 7.08 -2.16
CA PHE A 21 8.19 8.50 -2.42
C PHE A 21 7.01 9.09 -1.63
N LEU A 22 5.86 8.41 -1.61
CA LEU A 22 4.68 8.88 -0.87
C LEU A 22 4.92 8.85 0.64
N GLU A 23 5.54 7.81 1.19
CA GLU A 23 5.93 7.77 2.60
C GLU A 23 6.84 8.95 2.95
N HIS A 24 7.87 9.23 2.13
CA HIS A 24 8.72 10.40 2.31
C HIS A 24 7.91 11.71 2.27
N LEU A 25 7.01 11.85 1.30
CA LEU A 25 6.17 13.04 1.17
C LEU A 25 5.32 13.25 2.43
N PHE A 26 4.68 12.20 2.94
CA PHE A 26 3.89 12.28 4.16
C PHE A 26 4.75 12.57 5.40
N CYS A 27 5.95 11.99 5.50
CA CYS A 27 6.90 12.34 6.56
C CYS A 27 7.20 13.85 6.55
N ARG A 28 7.46 14.44 5.38
CA ARG A 28 7.70 15.89 5.27
C ARG A 28 6.46 16.73 5.61
N LEU A 29 5.27 16.31 5.17
CA LEU A 29 4.02 17.01 5.47
C LEU A 29 3.75 17.07 6.97
N TRP A 30 4.09 16.00 7.70
CA TRP A 30 3.92 15.89 9.15
C TRP A 30 5.17 16.28 9.95
N LYS A 31 6.21 16.79 9.30
CA LYS A 31 7.48 17.21 9.90
C LYS A 31 8.17 16.10 10.71
N VAL A 32 8.03 14.86 10.27
CA VAL A 32 8.72 13.70 10.82
C VAL A 32 10.06 13.54 10.10
N PRO A 33 11.19 13.51 10.83
CA PRO A 33 12.50 13.41 10.21
C PRO A 33 12.73 12.00 9.64
N VAL A 34 13.27 11.98 8.42
CA VAL A 34 13.69 10.78 7.70
C VAL A 34 15.17 10.53 8.00
N GLU A 35 15.51 9.33 8.45
CA GLU A 35 16.88 8.91 8.74
C GLU A 35 17.59 8.48 7.46
N TYR A 36 16.95 7.61 6.67
CA TYR A 36 17.48 7.11 5.41
C TYR A 36 16.45 7.25 4.29
N SER A 37 16.83 7.94 3.22
CA SER A 37 15.94 8.25 2.08
C SER A 37 16.08 7.30 0.90
N ASP A 38 16.90 6.25 1.02
CA ASP A 38 17.07 5.27 -0.05
C ASP A 38 15.82 4.40 -0.15
N TYR A 39 15.08 4.51 -1.24
CA TYR A 39 13.81 3.79 -1.43
C TYR A 39 13.99 2.32 -1.81
N MET A 40 15.14 1.95 -2.39
CA MET A 40 15.40 0.62 -2.93
C MET A 40 16.55 -0.05 -2.20
N GLN A 41 16.32 -0.34 -0.92
CA GLN A 41 17.29 -0.99 -0.05
C GLN A 41 17.30 -2.51 -0.26
N ARG A 42 18.44 -3.16 0.03
CA ARG A 42 18.59 -4.62 0.02
C ARG A 42 18.33 -5.19 1.43
N ASN A 43 17.15 -4.87 1.95
CA ASN A 43 16.65 -5.32 3.23
C ASN A 43 15.11 -5.26 3.22
N GLU A 44 14.49 -5.40 4.40
CA GLU A 44 13.04 -5.31 4.58
C GLU A 44 12.45 -3.90 4.35
N LEU A 45 13.29 -2.87 4.25
CA LEU A 45 12.91 -1.50 3.92
C LEU A 45 12.85 -1.25 2.40
N CYS A 46 12.97 -2.29 1.57
CA CYS A 46 12.80 -2.14 0.12
C CYS A 46 11.37 -1.64 -0.20
N GLY A 47 11.28 -0.43 -0.77
CA GLY A 47 10.03 0.29 -1.03
C GLY A 47 9.53 1.15 0.12
N HIS A 48 10.33 1.30 1.19
CA HIS A 48 10.01 2.08 2.39
C HIS A 48 11.05 3.14 2.69
N VAL A 49 10.68 4.09 3.55
CA VAL A 49 11.58 5.12 4.08
C VAL A 49 11.76 4.92 5.57
N GLU A 50 13.00 4.92 6.04
CA GLU A 50 13.29 4.86 7.47
C GLU A 50 13.13 6.25 8.09
N HIS A 51 12.21 6.39 9.03
CA HIS A 51 11.90 7.63 9.69
C HIS A 51 11.68 7.42 11.19
N LEU A 52 11.81 8.49 11.97
CA LEU A 52 11.48 8.43 13.39
C LEU A 52 9.99 8.12 13.60
N LEU A 53 9.67 7.51 14.73
CA LEU A 53 8.28 7.25 15.11
C LEU A 53 7.51 8.58 15.23
N ALA A 54 6.45 8.69 14.44
CA ALA A 54 5.61 9.87 14.43
C ALA A 54 4.69 9.89 15.65
N PRO A 55 4.55 11.03 16.37
CA PRO A 55 3.63 11.14 17.49
C PRO A 55 2.18 11.38 17.03
N HIS A 56 1.23 10.84 17.79
CA HIS A 56 -0.19 11.12 17.71
C HIS A 56 -0.79 10.99 16.29
N LYS A 57 -1.40 12.07 15.79
CA LYS A 57 -2.07 12.14 14.48
C LYS A 57 -1.12 11.92 13.31
N GLY A 58 0.17 12.26 13.48
CA GLY A 58 1.18 12.03 12.45
C GLY A 58 1.36 10.54 12.15
N SER A 59 1.29 9.71 13.18
CA SER A 59 1.40 8.25 13.07
C SER A 59 0.33 7.65 12.15
N PHE A 60 -0.94 8.01 12.38
CA PHE A 60 -2.02 7.56 11.51
C PHE A 60 -1.90 8.11 10.09
N ALA A 61 -1.54 9.38 9.93
CA ALA A 61 -1.49 9.99 8.61
C ALA A 61 -0.34 9.46 7.73
N ILE A 62 0.83 9.18 8.32
CA ILE A 62 1.96 8.57 7.61
C ILE A 62 1.67 7.09 7.31
N CYS A 63 1.02 6.37 8.24
CA CYS A 63 0.67 4.97 8.03
C CYS A 63 -0.50 4.78 7.03
N PHE A 64 -1.50 5.66 7.01
CA PHE A 64 -2.71 5.51 6.17
C PHE A 64 -2.60 6.26 4.84
N GLY A 65 -2.04 7.47 4.84
CA GLY A 65 -2.07 8.40 3.70
C GLY A 65 -1.40 7.90 2.42
N PRO A 66 -0.12 7.49 2.45
CA PRO A 66 0.55 6.90 1.29
C PRO A 66 -0.20 5.69 0.74
N HIS A 67 -0.65 4.83 1.65
CA HIS A 67 -1.23 3.53 1.37
C HIS A 67 -2.63 3.60 0.74
N ILE A 68 -3.48 4.54 1.18
CA ILE A 68 -4.77 4.76 0.52
C ILE A 68 -4.58 5.33 -0.89
N ILE A 69 -3.57 6.18 -1.11
CA ILE A 69 -3.25 6.70 -2.45
C ILE A 69 -2.77 5.56 -3.35
N MET A 70 -1.89 4.69 -2.86
CA MET A 70 -1.42 3.50 -3.58
C MET A 70 -2.58 2.58 -3.97
N ALA A 71 -3.50 2.30 -3.04
CA ALA A 71 -4.67 1.47 -3.30
C ALA A 71 -5.58 2.08 -4.38
N LEU A 72 -5.89 3.38 -4.27
CA LEU A 72 -6.75 4.07 -5.23
C LEU A 72 -6.13 4.14 -6.63
N LEU A 73 -4.86 4.53 -6.72
CA LEU A 73 -4.14 4.57 -8.00
C LEU A 73 -4.03 3.17 -8.61
N GLY A 74 -3.76 2.16 -7.78
CA GLY A 74 -3.72 0.76 -8.18
C GLY A 74 -5.03 0.31 -8.81
N CYS A 75 -6.17 0.59 -8.17
CA CYS A 75 -7.50 0.29 -8.72
C CYS A 75 -7.75 1.03 -10.04
N ILE A 76 -7.49 2.34 -10.09
CA ILE A 76 -7.74 3.18 -11.28
C ILE A 76 -6.93 2.70 -12.48
N ILE A 77 -5.66 2.33 -12.27
CA ILE A 77 -4.75 1.92 -13.34
C ILE A 77 -4.96 0.45 -13.73
N ALA A 78 -5.20 -0.44 -12.76
CA ALA A 78 -5.44 -1.86 -13.02
C ALA A 78 -6.75 -2.09 -13.78
N PHE A 79 -7.79 -1.30 -13.49
CA PHE A 79 -9.14 -1.47 -14.05
C PHE A 79 -9.19 -1.55 -15.58
N PRO A 80 -8.72 -0.55 -16.37
CA PRO A 80 -8.76 -0.62 -17.82
C PRO A 80 -7.93 -1.78 -18.40
N GLY A 81 -6.83 -2.16 -17.74
CA GLY A 81 -6.03 -3.33 -18.13
C GLY A 81 -6.79 -4.64 -17.91
N ALA A 82 -7.36 -4.80 -16.72
CA ALA A 82 -8.12 -5.98 -16.31
C ALA A 82 -9.42 -6.15 -17.12
N MET A 83 -10.16 -5.06 -17.37
CA MET A 83 -11.38 -5.08 -18.20
C MET A 83 -11.10 -5.61 -19.61
N ASN A 84 -10.08 -5.09 -20.27
CA ASN A 84 -9.74 -5.54 -21.63
C ASN A 84 -9.28 -7.00 -21.65
N LEU A 85 -8.35 -7.36 -20.77
CA LEU A 85 -7.72 -8.68 -20.79
C LEU A 85 -8.64 -9.80 -20.28
N PHE A 86 -9.37 -9.57 -19.18
CA PHE A 86 -10.09 -10.63 -18.48
C PHE A 86 -11.59 -10.65 -18.76
N TYR A 87 -12.22 -9.50 -18.96
CA TYR A 87 -13.67 -9.42 -19.18
C TYR A 87 -14.03 -9.39 -20.67
N ILE A 88 -13.41 -8.51 -21.44
CA ILE A 88 -13.66 -8.37 -22.89
C ILE A 88 -12.91 -9.47 -23.67
N GLY A 89 -11.75 -9.90 -23.17
CA GLY A 89 -10.91 -10.94 -23.80
C GLY A 89 -10.04 -10.43 -24.96
N THR A 90 -9.71 -9.14 -24.98
CA THR A 90 -8.86 -8.51 -26.00
C THR A 90 -7.42 -8.35 -25.51
N PHE A 91 -6.46 -8.86 -26.27
CA PHE A 91 -5.04 -8.70 -25.96
C PHE A 91 -4.48 -7.41 -26.54
N ASN A 92 -3.94 -6.54 -25.69
CA ASN A 92 -3.24 -5.33 -26.07
C ASN A 92 -2.06 -5.09 -25.11
N TRP A 93 -0.89 -4.75 -25.66
CA TRP A 93 0.31 -4.42 -24.90
C TRP A 93 0.08 -3.31 -23.87
N LEU A 94 -0.71 -2.29 -24.22
CA LEU A 94 -1.06 -1.22 -23.28
C LEU A 94 -1.84 -1.77 -22.07
N SER A 95 -2.78 -2.70 -22.29
CA SER A 95 -3.56 -3.32 -21.22
C SER A 95 -2.69 -4.17 -20.30
N VAL A 96 -1.68 -4.85 -20.84
CA VAL A 96 -0.69 -5.61 -20.04
C VAL A 96 0.15 -4.67 -19.19
N ILE A 97 0.64 -3.55 -19.75
CA ILE A 97 1.42 -2.56 -19.00
C ILE A 97 0.58 -1.93 -17.90
N LEU A 98 -0.66 -1.52 -18.19
CA LEU A 98 -1.57 -0.95 -17.20
C LEU A 98 -1.88 -1.95 -16.09
N LEU A 99 -2.15 -3.21 -16.43
CA LEU A 99 -2.38 -4.25 -15.44
C LEU A 99 -1.14 -4.46 -14.55
N TYR A 100 0.06 -4.53 -15.15
CA TYR A 100 1.31 -4.67 -14.42
C TYR A 100 1.57 -3.49 -13.46
N VAL A 101 1.41 -2.26 -13.92
CA VAL A 101 1.61 -1.05 -13.08
C VAL A 101 0.55 -0.99 -11.97
N GLY A 102 -0.71 -1.27 -12.30
CA GLY A 102 -1.80 -1.28 -11.34
C GLY A 102 -1.61 -2.34 -10.24
N VAL A 103 -1.26 -3.58 -10.63
CA VAL A 103 -0.90 -4.65 -9.68
C VAL A 103 0.32 -4.28 -8.85
N SER A 104 1.33 -3.64 -9.46
CA SER A 104 2.51 -3.17 -8.72
C SER A 104 2.12 -2.17 -7.62
N PHE A 105 1.17 -1.27 -7.89
CA PHE A 105 0.70 -0.30 -6.89
C PHE A 105 -0.13 -0.97 -5.80
N LEU A 106 -1.05 -1.87 -6.17
CA LEU A 106 -1.86 -2.63 -5.20
C LEU A 106 -0.98 -3.51 -4.29
N ALA A 107 0.04 -4.15 -4.83
CA ALA A 107 0.94 -5.02 -4.06
C ALA A 107 1.79 -4.27 -3.01
N ASN A 108 1.89 -2.96 -3.16
CA ASN A 108 2.63 -2.03 -2.31
C ASN A 108 1.69 -1.08 -1.55
N ALA A 109 0.42 -1.45 -1.41
CA ALA A 109 -0.59 -0.61 -0.78
C ALA A 109 -0.71 -0.76 0.74
N PHE A 110 0.13 -1.57 1.41
CA PHE A 110 0.10 -1.72 2.87
C PHE A 110 1.38 -1.20 3.54
N PRO A 111 1.30 -0.72 4.80
CA PRO A 111 2.43 -0.13 5.49
C PRO A 111 3.42 -1.17 6.01
N LEU A 112 4.58 -0.70 6.47
CA LEU A 112 5.51 -1.53 7.23
C LEU A 112 4.85 -1.93 8.56
N VAL A 113 5.25 -3.08 9.10
CA VAL A 113 4.68 -3.58 10.37
C VAL A 113 4.98 -2.63 11.54
N GLU A 114 6.15 -1.98 11.54
CA GLU A 114 6.55 -1.05 12.60
C GLU A 114 5.69 0.22 12.58
N ASP A 115 5.39 0.77 11.40
CA ASP A 115 4.48 1.91 11.24
C ASP A 115 3.07 1.56 11.66
N ALA A 116 2.60 0.37 11.30
CA ALA A 116 1.28 -0.11 11.69
C ALA A 116 1.16 -0.32 13.21
N LEU A 117 2.22 -0.82 13.86
CA LEU A 117 2.30 -0.97 15.31
C LEU A 117 2.31 0.40 16.00
N ASN A 118 3.12 1.35 15.52
CA ASN A 118 3.18 2.71 16.04
C ASN A 118 1.84 3.44 15.89
N MET A 119 1.17 3.28 14.74
CA MET A 119 -0.17 3.82 14.53
C MET A 119 -1.18 3.20 15.52
N TRP A 120 -1.12 1.89 15.71
CA TRP A 120 -2.02 1.19 16.62
C TRP A 120 -1.84 1.65 18.07
N SER A 121 -0.59 1.75 18.55
CA SER A 121 -0.30 2.21 19.91
C SER A 121 -0.75 3.66 20.13
N GLU A 122 -0.46 4.55 19.18
CA GLU A 122 -0.86 5.96 19.28
C GLU A 122 -2.38 6.13 19.23
N LEU A 123 -3.07 5.36 18.39
CA LEU A 123 -4.53 5.44 18.26
C LEU A 123 -5.24 4.94 19.53
N PHE A 124 -4.76 3.89 20.17
CA PHE A 124 -5.40 3.33 21.36
C PHE A 124 -4.85 3.87 22.69
N SER A 125 -3.81 4.72 22.66
CA SER A 125 -3.28 5.44 23.82
C SER A 125 -4.35 6.24 24.59
N ASP A 126 -4.12 6.49 25.88
CA ASP A 126 -5.04 7.27 26.73
C ASP A 126 -5.16 8.74 26.30
N GLU A 127 -4.16 9.26 25.59
CA GLU A 127 -4.14 10.63 25.08
C GLU A 127 -5.03 10.81 23.83
N SER A 128 -5.44 9.71 23.21
CA SER A 128 -6.25 9.71 22.00
C SER A 128 -7.74 9.96 22.32
N LYS A 129 -8.38 10.84 21.53
CA LYS A 129 -9.80 11.18 21.68
C LYS A 129 -10.67 9.95 21.39
N GLY A 130 -11.64 9.67 22.25
CA GLY A 130 -12.55 8.51 22.10
C GLY A 130 -13.25 8.40 20.75
N ILE A 131 -13.64 9.52 20.13
CA ILE A 131 -14.24 9.54 18.78
C ILE A 131 -13.27 9.03 17.71
N SER A 132 -11.99 9.42 17.81
CA SER A 132 -10.95 8.98 16.87
C SER A 132 -10.70 7.47 16.98
N LYS A 133 -10.76 6.90 18.19
CA LYS A 133 -10.65 5.45 18.41
C LYS A 133 -11.72 4.69 17.63
N VAL A 134 -12.98 5.11 17.75
CA VAL A 134 -14.10 4.41 17.10
C VAL A 134 -14.05 4.56 15.57
N LEU A 135 -13.85 5.79 15.08
CA LEU A 135 -13.88 6.06 13.64
C LEU A 135 -12.69 5.44 12.90
N LEU A 136 -11.50 5.50 13.49
CA LEU A 136 -10.26 5.07 12.85
C LEU A 136 -9.87 3.62 13.19
N ALA A 137 -10.56 2.95 14.12
CA ALA A 137 -10.27 1.55 14.47
C ALA A 137 -10.37 0.61 13.26
N VAL A 138 -11.40 0.78 12.42
CA VAL A 138 -11.61 -0.07 11.24
C VAL A 138 -10.46 0.07 10.23
N PRO A 139 -10.13 1.28 9.71
CA PRO A 139 -9.01 1.41 8.80
C PRO A 139 -7.67 1.04 9.46
N ALA A 140 -7.49 1.34 10.76
CA ALA A 140 -6.29 0.95 11.49
C ALA A 140 -6.12 -0.58 11.56
N ALA A 141 -7.20 -1.32 11.83
CA ALA A 141 -7.18 -2.78 11.86
C ALA A 141 -6.88 -3.38 10.47
N ILE A 142 -7.45 -2.81 9.41
CA ILE A 142 -7.18 -3.24 8.03
C ILE A 142 -5.69 -3.06 7.69
N LEU A 143 -5.14 -1.88 8.00
CA LEU A 143 -3.71 -1.60 7.78
C LEU A 143 -2.81 -2.50 8.63
N TYR A 144 -3.18 -2.74 9.89
CA TYR A 144 -2.44 -3.62 10.79
C TYR A 144 -2.35 -5.03 10.23
N CYS A 145 -3.50 -5.63 9.86
CA CYS A 145 -3.53 -6.94 9.21
C CYS A 145 -2.80 -6.94 7.86
N GLY A 146 -2.99 -5.88 7.06
CA GLY A 146 -2.36 -5.70 5.77
C GLY A 146 -0.83 -5.64 5.84
N ALA A 147 -0.28 -5.00 6.87
CA ALA A 147 1.16 -4.92 7.08
C ALA A 147 1.78 -6.31 7.28
N TYR A 148 1.10 -7.21 8.02
CA TYR A 148 1.55 -8.60 8.13
C TYR A 148 1.43 -9.36 6.81
N LEU A 149 0.37 -9.14 6.03
CA LEU A 149 0.24 -9.74 4.70
C LEU A 149 1.38 -9.30 3.77
N GLU A 150 1.76 -8.03 3.83
CA GLU A 150 2.85 -7.48 3.04
C GLU A 150 4.22 -8.04 3.47
N ARG A 151 4.46 -8.19 4.77
CA ARG A 151 5.69 -8.80 5.29
C ARG A 151 5.94 -10.20 4.73
N TYR A 152 4.87 -10.99 4.54
CA TYR A 152 4.95 -12.32 3.95
C TYR A 152 4.72 -12.34 2.43
N CYS A 153 4.67 -11.17 1.79
CA CYS A 153 4.42 -10.97 0.37
C CYS A 153 3.09 -11.55 -0.14
N VAL A 154 2.15 -11.82 0.76
CA VAL A 154 0.80 -12.27 0.41
C VAL A 154 0.04 -11.14 -0.29
N SER A 155 0.39 -9.88 0.00
CA SER A 155 -0.15 -8.69 -0.68
C SER A 155 -0.03 -8.76 -2.21
N PHE A 156 1.06 -9.37 -2.72
CA PHE A 156 1.25 -9.53 -4.17
C PHE A 156 0.24 -10.51 -4.77
N LEU A 157 0.05 -11.67 -4.14
CA LEU A 157 -0.91 -12.67 -4.59
C LEU A 157 -2.35 -12.15 -4.51
N THR A 158 -2.69 -11.48 -3.40
CA THR A 158 -4.02 -10.87 -3.23
C THR A 158 -4.25 -9.76 -4.25
N SER A 159 -3.21 -9.01 -4.63
CA SER A 159 -3.32 -7.95 -5.65
C SER A 159 -3.58 -8.50 -7.05
N ILE A 160 -2.94 -9.62 -7.41
CA ILE A 160 -3.24 -10.31 -8.67
C ILE A 160 -4.67 -10.85 -8.65
N ALA A 161 -5.06 -11.53 -7.58
CA ALA A 161 -6.41 -12.07 -7.42
C ALA A 161 -7.48 -10.96 -7.45
N PHE A 162 -7.22 -9.83 -6.81
CA PHE A 162 -8.10 -8.67 -6.84
C PHE A 162 -8.16 -8.02 -8.23
N ALA A 163 -7.03 -7.81 -8.90
CA ALA A 163 -7.00 -7.25 -10.25
C ALA A 163 -7.70 -8.16 -11.26
N TYR A 164 -7.63 -9.48 -11.06
CA TYR A 164 -8.51 -10.41 -11.76
C TYR A 164 -9.96 -10.10 -11.38
N ALA A 165 -10.39 -10.20 -10.12
CA ALA A 165 -11.79 -10.03 -9.71
C ALA A 165 -12.44 -8.66 -10.06
N LEU A 166 -11.64 -7.59 -10.17
CA LEU A 166 -12.08 -6.19 -10.28
C LEU A 166 -13.09 -5.91 -11.41
N PRO A 167 -12.91 -6.35 -12.67
CA PRO A 167 -13.87 -6.18 -13.75
C PRO A 167 -15.25 -6.74 -13.44
N TRP A 168 -15.30 -7.94 -12.84
CA TRP A 168 -16.56 -8.59 -12.49
C TRP A 168 -17.28 -7.86 -11.34
N ILE A 169 -16.53 -7.41 -10.34
CA ILE A 169 -17.09 -6.61 -9.23
C ILE A 169 -17.73 -5.33 -9.78
N VAL A 170 -17.03 -4.61 -10.66
CA VAL A 170 -17.56 -3.38 -11.26
C VAL A 170 -18.76 -3.68 -12.17
N ALA A 171 -18.70 -4.75 -12.96
CA ALA A 171 -19.82 -5.16 -13.81
C ALA A 171 -21.08 -5.48 -12.99
N LEU A 172 -20.95 -6.08 -11.80
CA LEU A 172 -22.08 -6.34 -10.89
C LEU A 172 -22.69 -5.07 -10.28
N ILE A 173 -21.94 -3.97 -10.20
CA ILE A 173 -22.41 -2.71 -9.62
C ILE A 173 -23.08 -1.83 -10.69
N VAL A 174 -22.57 -1.89 -11.93
CA VAL A 174 -22.98 -0.99 -13.03
C VAL A 174 -24.00 -1.64 -13.97
N GLY A 175 -24.00 -2.98 -14.10
CA GLY A 175 -24.93 -3.75 -14.94
C GLY A 175 -26.09 -4.34 -14.14
#